data_AF-X1A9N4-F1
#
_entry.id   AF-X1A9N4-F1
#
_cell.length_a   1.000
_cell.length_b   1.000
_cell.length_c   1.000
_cell.angle_alpha   90.00
_cell.angle_beta   90.00
_cell.angle_gamma   90.00
#
_symmetry.space_group_name_H-M   'P 1'
#
loop_
_entity.id
_entity.type
_entity.pdbx_description
1 polymer ?
#
loop_
_entity_poly.entity_id
_entity_poly.type
_entity_poly.pdbx_seq_one_letter_code
_entity_poly.pdbx_strand_id
1 'polypeptide(L)'
;ILDTSGSMYGKLLLNAALTTSVLAYNMEKESYGIVLFNSTAMVLKKINEKKPIITIIDEILDSEAAGFTNIDTGLKNGLKELNKVKEKTRHKFGILITDGNYNRGVNPIELARKYPRLHVIGIPSENDAERGIDTCREIARAGKGKFFAVNNYKEIPRALIELLSQV
;
A
#
# COMPACT_ATOMS: atom_id res chain seq x y z
N ILE A 1 0.17 2.05 1.30
CA ILE A 1 0.98 1.04 2.03
C ILE A 1 1.48 0.09 0.96
N LEU A 2 2.79 0.08 0.72
CA LEU A 2 3.41 -0.56 -0.43
C LEU A 2 4.31 -1.70 0.02
N ASP A 3 4.11 -2.86 -0.58
CA ASP A 3 4.96 -4.03 -0.38
C ASP A 3 6.30 -3.88 -1.11
N THR A 4 7.39 -4.08 -0.37
CA THR A 4 8.78 -4.03 -0.85
C THR A 4 9.54 -5.33 -0.52
N SER A 5 8.83 -6.43 -0.28
CA SER A 5 9.42 -7.75 0.01
C SER A 5 10.20 -8.35 -1.18
N GLY A 6 10.91 -9.45 -0.95
CA GLY A 6 11.77 -10.09 -1.96
C GLY A 6 11.06 -10.52 -3.26
N SER A 7 9.75 -10.82 -3.25
CA SER A 7 8.99 -11.07 -4.49
C SER A 7 8.84 -9.81 -5.37
N MET A 8 9.15 -8.64 -4.79
CA MET A 8 9.16 -7.32 -5.42
C MET A 8 10.60 -6.86 -5.80
N TYR A 9 11.62 -7.70 -5.56
CA TYR A 9 13.07 -7.37 -5.64
C TYR A 9 13.60 -6.89 -7.00
N GLY A 10 12.92 -7.19 -8.12
CA GLY A 10 13.29 -6.68 -9.44
C GLY A 10 12.55 -5.40 -9.88
N LYS A 11 11.73 -4.81 -9.00
CA LYS A 11 10.62 -3.92 -9.40
C LYS A 11 10.61 -2.58 -8.63
N LEU A 12 11.76 -2.13 -8.11
CA LEU A 12 11.95 -0.83 -7.44
C LEU A 12 11.54 0.38 -8.32
N LEU A 13 11.94 0.37 -9.58
CA LEU A 13 11.55 1.37 -10.59
C LEU A 13 10.03 1.44 -10.78
N LEU A 14 9.34 0.31 -10.67
CA LEU A 14 7.90 0.27 -10.73
C LEU A 14 7.31 0.90 -9.47
N ASN A 15 7.74 0.52 -8.27
CA ASN A 15 7.23 1.14 -7.03
C ASN A 15 7.42 2.67 -7.03
N ALA A 16 8.56 3.15 -7.54
CA ALA A 16 8.81 4.57 -7.78
C ALA A 16 7.84 5.15 -8.82
N ALA A 17 7.65 4.50 -9.97
CA ALA A 17 6.72 4.95 -11.02
C ALA A 17 5.25 4.94 -10.56
N LEU A 18 4.84 3.96 -9.76
CA LEU A 18 3.52 3.88 -9.14
C LEU A 18 3.31 5.05 -8.22
N THR A 19 4.22 5.22 -7.26
CA THR A 19 4.20 6.34 -6.32
C THR A 19 4.13 7.66 -7.08
N THR A 20 5.00 7.86 -8.07
CA THR A 20 5.00 9.04 -8.95
C THR A 20 3.64 9.25 -9.63
N SER A 21 3.04 8.20 -10.17
CA SER A 21 1.74 8.28 -10.86
C SER A 21 0.61 8.68 -9.90
N VAL A 22 0.60 8.17 -8.67
CA VAL A 22 -0.36 8.59 -7.64
C VAL A 22 -0.19 10.07 -7.29
N LEU A 23 1.07 10.45 -7.06
CA LEU A 23 1.43 11.76 -6.54
C LEU A 23 1.23 12.85 -7.59
N ALA A 24 1.52 12.56 -8.85
CA ALA A 24 1.38 13.50 -9.96
C ALA A 24 -0.08 13.76 -10.37
N TYR A 25 -0.99 12.79 -10.18
CA TYR A 25 -2.34 12.90 -10.76
C TYR A 25 -3.38 13.53 -9.81
N ASN A 26 -3.29 13.36 -8.49
CA ASN A 26 -4.42 13.73 -7.60
C ASN A 26 -4.07 14.21 -6.18
N MET A 27 -2.81 14.12 -5.72
CA MET A 27 -2.52 14.29 -4.28
C MET A 27 -1.96 15.67 -3.87
N GLU A 28 -1.77 16.59 -4.81
CA GLU A 28 -1.22 17.92 -4.51
C GLU A 28 -2.09 18.72 -3.51
N LYS A 29 -3.39 18.42 -3.47
CA LYS A 29 -4.37 19.07 -2.58
C LYS A 29 -4.77 18.23 -1.37
N GLU A 30 -4.32 16.97 -1.31
CA GLU A 30 -4.77 15.99 -0.30
C GLU A 30 -3.66 15.66 0.71
N SER A 31 -4.04 15.34 1.94
CA SER A 31 -3.11 14.86 2.96
C SER A 31 -2.90 13.35 2.83
N TYR A 32 -1.69 12.92 2.47
CA TYR A 32 -1.38 11.50 2.28
C TYR A 32 -0.09 11.09 2.98
N GLY A 33 0.01 9.83 3.38
CA GLY A 33 1.23 9.21 3.91
C GLY A 33 1.63 8.00 3.08
N ILE A 34 2.93 7.71 3.05
CA ILE A 34 3.49 6.55 2.36
C ILE A 34 4.22 5.68 3.38
N VAL A 35 3.85 4.39 3.40
CA VAL A 35 4.48 3.37 4.22
C VAL A 35 4.97 2.28 3.29
N LEU A 36 6.25 1.96 3.38
CA LEU A 36 6.87 0.81 2.74
C LEU A 36 6.98 -0.32 3.76
N PHE A 37 6.75 -1.56 3.36
CA PHE A 37 6.92 -2.70 4.26
C PHE A 37 7.52 -3.92 3.57
N ASN A 38 8.34 -4.64 4.31
CA ASN A 38 8.87 -5.96 4.01
C ASN A 38 8.79 -6.80 5.30
N SER A 39 9.93 -7.18 5.90
CA SER A 39 9.99 -7.78 7.24
C SER A 39 9.68 -6.76 8.34
N THR A 40 10.01 -5.50 8.07
CA THR A 40 9.69 -4.34 8.91
C THR A 40 8.92 -3.31 8.07
N ALA A 41 8.45 -2.23 8.71
CA ALA A 41 7.76 -1.16 8.00
C ALA A 41 8.38 0.20 8.29
N MET A 42 8.58 0.99 7.24
CA MET A 42 9.13 2.34 7.28
C MET A 42 8.09 3.35 6.78
N VAL A 43 7.94 4.47 7.51
CA VAL A 43 7.14 5.61 7.05
C VAL A 43 8.04 6.48 6.19
N LEU A 44 7.88 6.37 4.87
CA LEU A 44 8.63 7.14 3.87
C LEU A 44 8.20 8.62 3.86
N LYS A 45 6.90 8.85 4.05
CA LYS A 45 6.31 10.19 4.17
C LYS A 45 5.20 10.16 5.20
N LYS A 46 5.26 11.05 6.19
CA LYS A 46 4.17 11.21 7.17
C LYS A 46 2.97 11.90 6.54
N ILE A 47 1.78 11.63 7.06
CA ILE A 47 0.54 12.19 6.48
C ILE A 47 0.46 13.72 6.57
N ASN A 48 1.10 14.32 7.58
CA ASN A 48 1.15 15.76 7.82
C ASN A 48 2.45 16.42 7.32
N GLU A 49 3.34 15.67 6.67
CA GLU A 49 4.62 16.16 6.18
C GLU A 49 4.48 16.67 4.74
N LYS A 50 5.14 17.80 4.45
CA LYS A 50 5.39 18.22 3.07
C LYS A 50 6.75 17.67 2.66
N LYS A 51 6.76 16.83 1.63
CA LYS A 51 7.97 16.22 1.10
C LYS A 51 7.94 16.28 -0.43
N PRO A 52 9.00 16.79 -1.08
CA PRO A 52 9.05 16.84 -2.54
C PRO A 52 8.90 15.44 -3.15
N ILE A 53 8.16 15.36 -4.25
CA ILE A 53 7.93 14.09 -4.97
C ILE A 53 9.27 13.47 -5.39
N ILE A 54 10.22 14.28 -5.85
CA ILE A 54 11.54 13.80 -6.26
C ILE A 54 12.28 13.09 -5.11
N THR A 55 12.23 13.65 -3.90
CA THR A 55 12.84 13.03 -2.71
C THR A 55 12.16 11.71 -2.34
N ILE A 56 10.84 11.62 -2.50
CA ILE A 56 10.09 10.37 -2.27
C ILE A 56 10.52 9.30 -3.27
N ILE A 57 10.72 9.68 -4.53
CA ILE A 57 11.20 8.77 -5.59
C ILE A 57 12.60 8.28 -5.28
N ASP A 58 13.52 9.18 -4.96
CA ASP A 58 14.92 8.84 -4.66
C ASP A 58 15.00 7.85 -3.48
N GLU A 59 14.29 8.12 -2.39
CA GLU A 59 14.27 7.23 -1.22
C GLU A 59 13.59 5.87 -1.50
N ILE A 60 12.65 5.79 -2.44
CA ILE A 60 12.11 4.50 -2.88
C ILE A 60 13.17 3.74 -3.66
N LEU A 61 13.88 4.40 -4.58
CA LEU A 61 14.92 3.77 -5.39
C LEU A 61 16.12 3.31 -4.54
N ASP A 62 16.43 4.04 -3.47
CA ASP A 62 17.48 3.71 -2.50
C ASP A 62 17.05 2.65 -1.47
N SER A 63 15.76 2.30 -1.40
CA SER A 63 15.27 1.27 -0.47
C SER A 63 15.78 -0.10 -0.89
N GLU A 64 16.49 -0.79 0.01
CA GLU A 64 16.81 -2.20 -0.20
C GLU A 64 15.54 -3.07 -0.18
N ALA A 65 15.23 -3.72 -1.30
CA ALA A 65 14.18 -4.72 -1.37
C ALA A 65 14.69 -6.05 -0.81
N ALA A 66 14.83 -6.15 0.51
CA ALA A 66 15.35 -7.34 1.17
C ALA A 66 14.37 -7.87 2.22
N GLY A 67 14.23 -9.20 2.27
CA GLY A 67 13.58 -9.91 3.37
C GLY A 67 12.17 -10.45 3.09
N PHE A 68 11.55 -10.88 4.18
CA PHE A 68 10.24 -11.52 4.29
C PHE A 68 9.07 -10.54 4.12
N THR A 69 7.83 -11.04 4.09
CA THR A 69 6.62 -10.21 3.92
C THR A 69 5.80 -10.20 5.21
N ASN A 70 5.69 -9.02 5.82
CA ASN A 70 4.96 -8.77 7.06
C ASN A 70 3.92 -7.65 6.86
N ILE A 71 2.80 -8.01 6.24
CA ILE A 71 1.66 -7.10 5.99
C ILE A 71 1.18 -6.46 7.29
N ASP A 72 1.27 -7.16 8.42
CA ASP A 72 0.87 -6.66 9.73
C ASP A 72 1.58 -5.35 10.07
N THR A 73 2.88 -5.25 9.79
CA THR A 73 3.68 -4.08 10.18
C THR A 73 3.34 -2.88 9.32
N GLY A 74 3.14 -3.11 8.01
CA GLY A 74 2.70 -2.10 7.06
C GLY A 74 1.34 -1.53 7.46
N LEU A 75 0.37 -2.40 7.80
CA LEU A 75 -0.94 -1.99 8.28
C LEU A 75 -0.87 -1.27 9.65
N LYS A 76 0.01 -1.68 10.57
CA LYS A 76 0.15 -0.99 11.88
C LYS A 76 0.62 0.44 11.68
N ASN A 77 1.64 0.64 10.85
CA ASN A 77 2.18 1.96 10.58
C ASN A 77 1.22 2.81 9.74
N GLY A 78 0.54 2.21 8.75
CA GLY A 78 -0.48 2.90 7.97
C GLY A 78 -1.65 3.41 8.83
N LEU A 79 -2.13 2.59 9.77
CA LEU A 79 -3.20 3.00 10.68
C LEU A 79 -2.74 4.09 11.66
N LYS A 80 -1.50 4.00 12.15
CA LYS A 80 -0.89 5.06 12.97
C LYS A 80 -0.83 6.40 12.22
N GLU A 81 -0.45 6.41 10.95
CA GLU A 81 -0.47 7.63 10.13
C GLU A 81 -1.90 8.12 9.92
N LEU A 82 -2.83 7.24 9.54
CA LEU A 82 -4.23 7.63 9.29
C LEU A 82 -4.91 8.25 10.52
N ASN A 83 -4.57 7.77 11.73
CA ASN A 83 -5.09 8.29 12.99
C ASN A 83 -4.56 9.69 13.34
N LYS A 84 -3.52 10.20 12.68
CA LYS A 84 -3.05 11.59 12.86
C LYS A 84 -3.95 12.61 12.16
N VAL A 85 -4.80 12.16 11.24
CA VAL A 85 -5.78 13.03 10.56
C VAL A 85 -6.93 13.31 11.52
N LYS A 86 -7.42 14.56 11.56
CA LYS A 86 -8.54 14.98 12.42
C LYS A 86 -9.76 14.08 12.23
N GLU A 87 -10.43 13.65 13.30
CA GLU A 87 -11.59 12.73 13.24
C GLU A 87 -12.71 13.21 12.31
N LYS A 88 -12.96 14.52 12.28
CA LYS A 88 -13.97 15.15 11.41
C LYS A 88 -13.68 15.12 9.91
N THR A 89 -12.48 14.70 9.49
CA THR A 89 -12.15 14.57 8.06
C THR A 89 -12.99 13.45 7.46
N ARG A 90 -13.89 13.81 6.56
CA ARG A 90 -14.67 12.85 5.76
C ARG A 90 -13.72 12.14 4.78
N HIS A 91 -13.97 10.88 4.45
CA HIS A 91 -13.22 10.10 3.45
C HIS A 91 -11.77 9.71 3.83
N LYS A 92 -11.51 9.31 5.08
CA LYS A 92 -10.24 8.65 5.44
C LYS A 92 -10.20 7.21 4.95
N PHE A 93 -9.20 6.84 4.18
CA PHE A 93 -9.00 5.47 3.74
C PHE A 93 -7.52 5.09 3.64
N GLY A 94 -7.25 3.80 3.71
CA GLY A 94 -5.96 3.20 3.34
C GLY A 94 -6.03 2.53 1.98
N ILE A 95 -4.89 2.46 1.30
CA ILE A 95 -4.68 1.60 0.13
C ILE A 95 -3.48 0.71 0.42
N LEU A 96 -3.68 -0.60 0.35
CA LEU A 96 -2.64 -1.62 0.42
C LEU A 96 -2.34 -2.14 -0.98
N ILE A 97 -1.07 -2.21 -1.35
CA ILE A 97 -0.59 -2.79 -2.60
C ILE A 97 0.38 -3.91 -2.23
N THR A 98 0.03 -5.15 -2.55
CA THR A 98 0.76 -6.37 -2.13
C THR A 98 0.35 -7.54 -3.01
N ASP A 99 1.15 -8.61 -3.02
CA ASP A 99 0.76 -9.91 -3.58
C ASP A 99 -0.09 -10.76 -2.61
N GLY A 100 -0.25 -10.30 -1.37
CA GLY A 100 -1.08 -10.92 -0.33
C GLY A 100 -0.44 -12.11 0.36
N ASN A 101 0.74 -12.54 -0.08
CA ASN A 101 1.49 -13.60 0.58
C ASN A 101 2.25 -13.01 1.78
N TYR A 102 2.02 -13.55 2.97
CA TYR A 102 2.76 -13.16 4.17
C TYR A 102 3.26 -14.39 4.92
N ASN A 103 4.50 -14.30 5.41
CA ASN A 103 5.20 -15.39 6.09
C ASN A 103 5.80 -14.95 7.45
N ARG A 104 5.49 -13.71 7.85
CA ARG A 104 5.82 -13.10 9.14
C ARG A 104 4.63 -12.29 9.64
N GLY A 105 4.61 -12.05 10.94
CA GLY A 105 3.56 -11.28 11.60
C GLY A 105 2.31 -12.10 11.90
N VAL A 106 1.31 -11.41 12.46
CA VAL A 106 -0.01 -11.98 12.76
C VAL A 106 -0.95 -11.84 11.56
N ASN A 107 -2.12 -12.47 11.62
CA ASN A 107 -3.15 -12.37 10.59
C ASN A 107 -3.50 -10.87 10.31
N PRO A 108 -3.30 -10.36 9.08
CA PRO A 108 -3.52 -8.95 8.75
C PRO A 108 -5.00 -8.53 8.79
N ILE A 109 -5.94 -9.48 8.73
CA ILE A 109 -7.39 -9.24 8.71
C ILE A 109 -7.85 -8.53 9.98
N GLU A 110 -7.33 -8.91 11.15
CA GLU A 110 -7.71 -8.29 12.43
C GLU A 110 -7.38 -6.79 12.46
N LEU A 111 -6.29 -6.42 11.81
CA LEU A 111 -5.86 -5.03 11.74
C LEU A 111 -6.59 -4.27 10.63
N ALA A 112 -6.88 -4.93 9.51
CA ALA A 112 -7.71 -4.37 8.44
C ALA A 112 -9.07 -3.88 8.96
N ARG A 113 -9.71 -4.61 9.88
CA ARG A 113 -10.99 -4.20 10.51
C ARG A 113 -10.93 -2.87 11.25
N LYS A 114 -9.75 -2.43 11.68
CA LYS A 114 -9.56 -1.17 12.42
C LYS A 114 -9.48 0.06 11.50
N TYR A 115 -9.34 -0.13 10.20
CA TYR A 115 -9.39 0.97 9.25
C TYR A 115 -10.82 1.47 9.06
N PRO A 116 -11.03 2.79 8.92
CA PRO A 116 -12.34 3.33 8.50
C PRO A 116 -12.75 2.77 7.13
N ARG A 117 -11.78 2.69 6.22
CA ARG A 117 -11.87 2.03 4.92
C ARG A 117 -10.46 1.60 4.50
N LEU A 118 -10.30 0.38 4.00
CA LEU A 118 -9.02 -0.12 3.48
C LEU A 118 -9.26 -0.85 2.16
N HIS A 119 -8.77 -0.24 1.09
CA HIS A 119 -8.76 -0.83 -0.24
C HIS A 119 -7.49 -1.64 -0.45
N VAL A 120 -7.56 -2.63 -1.34
CA VAL A 120 -6.43 -3.48 -1.68
C VAL A 120 -6.29 -3.58 -3.19
N ILE A 121 -5.09 -3.33 -3.70
CA ILE A 121 -4.68 -3.68 -5.05
C ILE A 121 -3.80 -4.92 -4.94
N GLY A 122 -4.35 -6.06 -5.36
CA GLY A 122 -3.68 -7.36 -5.33
C GLY A 122 -2.87 -7.57 -6.60
N ILE A 123 -1.61 -7.90 -6.41
CA ILE A 123 -0.64 -8.22 -7.46
C ILE A 123 -0.55 -9.74 -7.59
N PRO A 124 -0.41 -10.30 -8.80
CA PRO A 124 -0.19 -11.73 -8.93
C PRO A 124 1.22 -12.07 -8.46
N SER A 125 1.32 -12.98 -7.50
CA SER A 125 2.60 -13.59 -7.13
C SER A 125 3.01 -14.66 -8.13
N GLU A 126 4.31 -14.87 -8.28
CA GLU A 126 4.85 -15.97 -9.09
C GLU A 126 4.61 -17.34 -8.41
N ASN A 127 4.48 -17.35 -7.07
CA ASN A 127 4.20 -18.53 -6.25
C ASN A 127 2.90 -18.35 -5.45
N ASP A 128 2.05 -19.36 -5.36
CA ASP A 128 0.80 -19.36 -4.56
C ASP A 128 -0.16 -18.19 -4.86
N ALA A 129 -0.34 -17.86 -6.15
CA ALA A 129 -1.16 -16.73 -6.61
C ALA A 129 -2.60 -16.76 -6.09
N GLU A 130 -3.24 -17.94 -6.04
CA GLU A 130 -4.62 -18.07 -5.55
C GLU A 130 -4.74 -17.67 -4.08
N ARG A 131 -3.82 -18.16 -3.23
CA ARG A 131 -3.83 -17.88 -1.79
C ARG A 131 -3.56 -16.40 -1.48
N GLY A 132 -2.61 -15.80 -2.18
CA GLY A 132 -2.28 -14.37 -2.03
C GLY A 132 -3.47 -13.47 -2.42
N ILE A 133 -4.12 -13.78 -3.55
CA ILE A 133 -5.30 -13.05 -4.02
C ILE A 133 -6.48 -13.20 -3.05
N ASP A 134 -6.73 -14.40 -2.52
CA ASP A 134 -7.78 -14.62 -1.52
C ASP A 134 -7.51 -13.80 -0.25
N THR A 135 -6.27 -13.78 0.22
CA THR A 135 -5.84 -12.95 1.36
C THR A 135 -6.09 -11.47 1.09
N CYS A 136 -5.73 -10.98 -0.11
CA CYS A 136 -6.00 -9.58 -0.50
C CYS A 136 -7.50 -9.25 -0.47
N ARG A 137 -8.33 -10.16 -0.98
CA ARG A 137 -9.79 -10.00 -1.01
C ARG A 137 -10.36 -9.96 0.41
N GLU A 138 -9.88 -10.81 1.31
CA GLU A 138 -10.31 -10.84 2.71
C GLU A 138 -9.91 -9.58 3.46
N ILE A 139 -8.68 -9.07 3.25
CA ILE A 139 -8.22 -7.80 3.84
C ILE A 139 -9.12 -6.64 3.38
N ALA A 140 -9.40 -6.53 2.07
CA ALA A 140 -10.27 -5.48 1.54
C ALA A 140 -11.69 -5.56 2.14
N ARG A 141 -12.24 -6.77 2.22
CA ARG A 141 -13.56 -7.02 2.80
C ARG A 141 -13.62 -6.63 4.28
N ALA A 142 -12.64 -7.07 5.06
CA ALA A 142 -12.54 -6.74 6.49
C ALA A 142 -12.37 -5.23 6.71
N GLY A 143 -11.62 -4.58 5.82
CA GLY A 143 -11.45 -3.14 5.77
C GLY A 143 -12.60 -2.35 5.15
N LYS A 144 -13.71 -2.98 4.76
CA LYS A 144 -14.88 -2.32 4.12
C LYS A 144 -14.50 -1.53 2.85
N GLY A 145 -13.39 -1.90 2.21
CA GLY A 145 -12.89 -1.28 0.99
C GLY A 145 -13.17 -2.11 -0.24
N LYS A 146 -12.54 -1.70 -1.34
CA LYS A 146 -12.61 -2.38 -2.64
C LYS A 146 -11.35 -3.19 -2.87
N PHE A 147 -11.49 -4.30 -3.56
CA PHE A 147 -10.40 -5.13 -4.03
C PHE A 147 -10.27 -4.98 -5.55
N PHE A 148 -9.05 -4.70 -6.02
CA PHE A 148 -8.70 -4.67 -7.43
C PHE A 148 -7.59 -5.70 -7.67
N ALA A 149 -7.86 -6.72 -8.47
CA ALA A 149 -6.83 -7.64 -8.93
C ALA A 149 -6.20 -7.09 -10.21
N VAL A 150 -4.88 -7.04 -10.28
CA VAL A 150 -4.15 -6.74 -11.51
C VAL A 150 -3.51 -8.01 -12.05
N ASN A 151 -3.36 -8.12 -13.37
CA ASN A 151 -2.70 -9.28 -13.99
C ASN A 151 -1.19 -9.11 -14.07
N ASN A 152 -0.74 -7.86 -14.04
CA ASN A 152 0.67 -7.51 -13.98
C ASN A 152 0.81 -6.12 -13.38
N TYR A 153 2.03 -5.83 -12.97
CA TYR A 153 2.41 -4.60 -12.31
C TYR A 153 2.13 -3.32 -13.11
N LYS A 154 2.14 -3.37 -14.45
CA LYS A 154 1.92 -2.19 -15.31
C LYS A 154 0.49 -1.68 -15.24
N GLU A 155 -0.43 -2.48 -14.70
CA GLU A 155 -1.85 -2.12 -14.55
C GLU A 155 -2.13 -1.37 -13.25
N ILE A 156 -1.22 -1.39 -12.27
CA ILE A 156 -1.43 -0.75 -10.97
C ILE A 156 -1.67 0.77 -11.08
N PRO A 157 -0.97 1.57 -11.92
CA PRO A 157 -1.29 3.00 -12.06
C PRO A 157 -2.74 3.21 -12.48
N ARG A 158 -3.22 2.41 -13.44
CA ARG A 158 -4.59 2.46 -13.94
C ARG A 158 -5.60 2.05 -12.86
N ALA A 159 -5.36 0.93 -12.19
CA ALA A 159 -6.22 0.45 -11.10
C ALA A 159 -6.33 1.47 -9.97
N LEU A 160 -5.23 2.18 -9.69
CA LEU A 160 -5.22 3.21 -8.67
C LEU A 160 -5.98 4.47 -9.08
N ILE A 161 -5.81 4.95 -10.31
CA ILE A 161 -6.60 6.07 -10.84
C ILE A 161 -8.10 5.74 -10.81
N GLU A 162 -8.45 4.51 -11.21
CA GLU A 162 -9.83 4.02 -11.15
C GLU A 162 -10.37 3.93 -9.73
N LEU A 163 -9.56 3.47 -8.77
CA LEU A 163 -9.94 3.46 -7.36
C LEU A 163 -10.18 4.87 -6.84
N LEU A 164 -9.24 5.80 -7.12
CA LEU A 164 -9.28 7.18 -6.64
C LEU A 164 -10.44 7.99 -7.23
N SER A 165 -10.92 7.66 -8.43
CA SER A 165 -12.10 8.31 -9.01
C SER A 165 -13.43 7.88 -8.37
N GLN A 166 -13.42 6.83 -7.54
CA GLN A 166 -14.62 6.23 -6.95
C GLN A 166 -14.74 6.44 -5.43
N VAL A 167 -13.85 7.21 -4.80
CA VAL A 167 -13.76 7.36 -3.33
C VAL A 167 -13.98 8.79 -2.85
#